data_AF-A0A164SWR7-F1
#
_entry.id   AF-A0A164SWR7-F1
#
_cell.length_a   1.000
_cell.length_b   1.000
_cell.length_c   1.000
_cell.angle_alpha   90.00
_cell.angle_beta   90.00
_cell.angle_gamma   90.00
#
_symmetry.space_group_name_H-M   'P 1'
#
loop_
_entity.id
_entity.type
_entity.pdbx_description
1 polymer ?
#
loop_
_entity_poly.entity_id
_entity_poly.type
_entity_poly.pdbx_seq_one_letter_code
_entity_poly.pdbx_strand_id
1 'polypeptide(L)'
;MTYSALLYARLWRADIAFDPEVRLYVASGMRSGFGRGGTTIGGVYLTGKNVSRAVLRHEAVHADQWARYGLLFAVRYLVEESRRPGARNRYEIEAGLDDGGYTN
;
A
#
# COMPACT_ATOMS: atom_id res chain seq x y z
N MET A 1 -5.48 12.23 4.11
CA MET A 1 -5.46 10.78 3.82
C MET A 1 -4.64 10.03 4.87
N THR A 2 -3.34 10.31 5.03
CA THR A 2 -2.48 9.64 6.02
C THR A 2 -3.04 9.62 7.45
N TYR A 3 -3.51 10.77 7.97
CA TYR A 3 -4.10 10.82 9.32
C TYR A 3 -5.35 9.94 9.48
N SER A 4 -6.22 9.89 8.46
CA SER A 4 -7.42 9.05 8.47
C SER A 4 -7.05 7.57 8.44
N ALA A 5 -6.05 7.19 7.64
CA ALA A 5 -5.53 5.82 7.59
C ALA A 5 -4.86 5.41 8.92
N LEU A 6 -4.12 6.32 9.57
CA LEU A 6 -3.57 6.08 10.91
C LEU A 6 -4.66 5.91 11.98
N LEU A 7 -5.72 6.72 11.93
CA LEU A 7 -6.87 6.57 12.82
C LEU A 7 -7.55 5.21 12.60
N TYR A 8 -7.77 4.84 11.35
CA TYR A 8 -8.33 3.54 10.99
C TYR A 8 -7.44 2.39 11.51
N ALA A 9 -6.14 2.44 11.28
CA ALA A 9 -5.18 1.46 11.80
C ALA A 9 -5.25 1.31 13.33
N ARG A 10 -5.40 2.43 14.06
CA ARG A 10 -5.59 2.43 15.52
C ARG A 10 -6.89 1.74 15.94
N LEU A 11 -7.99 1.97 15.22
CA LEU A 11 -9.26 1.27 15.49
C LEU A 11 -9.13 -0.25 15.31
N TRP A 12 -8.25 -0.68 14.41
CA TRP A 12 -7.89 -2.08 14.20
C TRP A 12 -6.83 -2.62 15.18
N ARG A 13 -6.36 -1.80 16.13
CA ARG A 13 -5.28 -2.15 17.07
C ARG A 13 -4.00 -2.59 16.36
N ALA A 14 -3.70 -1.98 15.21
CA ALA A 14 -2.46 -2.22 14.50
C ALA A 14 -1.25 -1.78 15.33
N ASP A 15 -0.13 -2.48 15.16
CA ASP A 15 1.19 -1.98 15.55
C ASP A 15 1.67 -1.01 14.48
N ILE A 16 1.88 0.25 14.84
CA ILE A 16 2.16 1.35 13.91
C ILE A 16 3.58 1.83 14.15
N ALA A 17 4.44 1.63 13.16
CA ALA A 17 5.80 2.15 13.13
C ALA A 17 6.04 2.99 11.87
N PHE A 18 6.97 3.93 11.93
CA PHE A 18 7.45 4.63 10.75
C PHE A 18 8.77 3.99 10.30
N ASP A 19 8.84 3.57 9.04
CA ASP A 19 10.07 3.09 8.41
C ASP A 19 10.77 4.27 7.73
N PRO A 20 11.94 4.72 8.22
CA PRO A 20 12.62 5.88 7.66
C PRO A 20 13.31 5.60 6.32
N GLU A 21 13.64 4.35 5.99
CA GLU A 21 14.37 4.01 4.77
C GLU A 21 13.45 4.11 3.55
N VAL A 22 12.20 3.67 3.69
CA VAL A 22 11.18 3.78 2.63
C VAL A 22 10.17 4.90 2.88
N ARG A 23 10.34 5.66 3.97
CA ARG A 23 9.49 6.80 4.38
C ARG A 23 7.99 6.47 4.47
N LEU A 24 7.67 5.33 5.07
CA LEU A 24 6.32 4.77 5.08
C LEU A 24 5.86 4.47 6.51
N TYR A 25 4.62 4.81 6.86
CA TYR A 25 4.02 4.28 8.08
C TYR A 25 3.55 2.86 7.82
N VAL A 26 4.06 1.90 8.59
CA VAL A 26 3.67 0.49 8.52
C VAL A 26 2.74 0.19 9.68
N ALA A 27 1.47 -0.08 9.38
CA ALA A 27 0.47 -0.53 10.32
C ALA A 27 0.29 -2.05 10.16
N SER A 28 0.97 -2.81 11.00
CA SER A 28 1.01 -4.28 10.97
C SER A 28 0.15 -4.91 12.08
N GLY A 29 0.01 -6.23 12.08
CA GLY A 29 -0.75 -6.97 13.11
C GLY A 29 -2.27 -6.88 12.96
N MET A 30 -2.78 -6.24 11.90
CA MET A 30 -4.22 -6.15 11.65
C MET A 30 -4.79 -7.53 11.29
N ARG A 31 -5.98 -7.86 11.82
CA ARG A 31 -6.67 -9.12 11.51
C ARG A 31 -7.48 -9.06 10.20
N SER A 32 -7.89 -7.87 9.77
CA SER A 32 -8.62 -7.57 8.54
C SER A 32 -8.57 -6.05 8.31
N GLY A 33 -9.34 -5.53 7.35
CA GLY A 33 -9.38 -4.09 7.03
C GLY A 33 -8.39 -3.65 5.94
N PHE A 34 -7.85 -4.61 5.19
CA PHE A 34 -6.94 -4.39 4.07
C PHE A 34 -7.22 -5.44 2.98
N GLY A 35 -6.74 -5.17 1.76
CA GLY A 35 -6.83 -6.06 0.60
C GLY A 35 -5.88 -7.25 0.66
N ARG A 36 -5.57 -7.85 -0.49
CA ARG A 36 -4.72 -9.05 -0.56
C ARG A 36 -3.30 -8.73 -0.08
N GLY A 37 -2.92 -9.22 1.10
CA GLY A 37 -1.57 -9.05 1.67
C GLY A 37 -1.34 -7.68 2.32
N GLY A 38 -1.94 -6.61 1.79
CA GLY A 38 -1.94 -5.29 2.39
C GLY A 38 -2.65 -4.25 1.52
N THR A 39 -2.66 -3.00 1.98
CA THR A 39 -3.18 -1.85 1.20
C THR A 39 -2.53 -0.57 1.66
N THR A 40 -1.98 0.20 0.72
CA THR A 40 -1.48 1.55 1.00
C THR A 40 -2.56 2.60 0.79
N ILE A 41 -2.76 3.47 1.79
CA ILE A 41 -3.67 4.62 1.75
C ILE A 41 -2.92 5.86 2.23
N GLY A 42 -2.67 6.81 1.33
CA GLY A 42 -1.79 7.93 1.64
C GLY A 42 -0.38 7.42 1.91
N GLY A 43 0.22 7.85 3.02
CA GLY A 43 1.53 7.36 3.47
C GLY A 43 1.48 6.22 4.48
N VAL A 44 0.40 5.43 4.52
CA VAL A 44 0.22 4.33 5.47
C VAL A 44 -0.03 3.03 4.74
N TYR A 45 0.80 2.03 5.00
CA TYR A 45 0.62 0.66 4.56
C TYR A 45 -0.08 -0.16 5.65
N LEU A 46 -1.28 -0.66 5.34
CA LEU A 46 -2.11 -1.46 6.23
C LEU A 46 -1.89 -2.95 5.91
N THR A 47 -1.47 -3.76 6.88
CA THR A 47 -1.24 -5.19 6.67
C THR A 47 -1.42 -6.01 7.94
N GLY A 48 -1.55 -7.33 7.78
CA GLY A 48 -1.44 -8.30 8.86
C GLY A 48 0.01 -8.64 9.16
N LYS A 49 0.68 -9.33 8.23
CA LYS A 49 2.04 -9.86 8.43
C LYS A 49 2.99 -9.59 7.25
N ASN A 50 2.53 -8.93 6.19
CA ASN A 50 3.27 -8.80 4.94
C ASN A 50 4.26 -7.63 4.99
N VAL A 51 5.30 -7.73 5.83
CA VAL A 51 6.22 -6.62 6.14
C VAL A 51 7.65 -6.87 5.64
N SER A 52 7.81 -7.67 4.58
CA SER A 52 9.13 -7.92 3.99
C SER A 52 9.70 -6.63 3.40
N ARG A 53 11.04 -6.47 3.40
CA ARG A 53 11.70 -5.29 2.81
C ARG A 53 11.29 -5.05 1.36
N ALA A 54 11.12 -6.12 0.58
CA ALA A 54 10.67 -6.05 -0.81
C ALA A 54 9.28 -5.40 -0.91
N VAL A 55 8.33 -5.92 -0.14
CA VAL A 55 6.96 -5.37 -0.10
C VAL A 55 6.96 -3.92 0.38
N LEU A 56 7.77 -3.58 1.39
CA LEU A 56 7.83 -2.18 1.87
C LEU A 56 8.35 -1.21 0.80
N ARG A 57 9.28 -1.64 -0.06
CA ARG A 57 9.72 -0.81 -1.21
C ARG A 57 8.60 -0.62 -2.22
N HIS A 58 7.88 -1.69 -2.54
CA HIS A 58 6.72 -1.66 -3.44
C HIS A 58 5.64 -0.69 -2.93
N GLU A 59 5.26 -0.83 -1.67
CA GLU A 59 4.20 -0.02 -1.04
C GLU A 59 4.60 1.45 -0.87
N ALA A 60 5.91 1.74 -0.76
CA ALA A 60 6.40 3.12 -0.76
C ALA A 60 6.16 3.82 -2.11
N VAL A 61 6.23 3.10 -3.23
CA VAL A 61 5.86 3.66 -4.54
C VAL A 61 4.37 3.98 -4.59
N HIS A 62 3.51 3.14 -4.02
CA HIS A 62 2.10 3.48 -3.87
C HIS A 62 1.88 4.71 -2.99
N ALA A 63 2.65 4.87 -1.92
CA ALA A 63 2.60 6.07 -1.09
C ALA A 63 3.01 7.34 -1.87
N ASP A 64 4.01 7.24 -2.75
CA ASP A 64 4.40 8.32 -3.66
C ASP A 64 3.32 8.61 -4.71
N GLN A 65 2.68 7.58 -5.26
CA GLN A 65 1.53 7.75 -6.17
C GLN A 65 0.35 8.44 -5.47
N TRP A 66 0.09 8.10 -4.21
CA TRP A 66 -0.87 8.80 -3.35
C TRP A 66 -0.46 10.26 -3.09
N ALA A 67 0.82 10.53 -2.83
CA ALA A 67 1.31 11.89 -2.64
C ALA A 67 1.15 12.72 -3.92
N ARG A 68 1.36 12.10 -5.10
CA ARG A 68 1.26 12.74 -6.41
C ARG A 68 -0.17 13.02 -6.85
N TYR A 69 -1.11 12.11 -6.59
CA TYR A 69 -2.47 12.18 -7.14
C TYR A 69 -3.57 12.36 -6.08
N GLY A 70 -3.24 12.26 -4.79
CA GLY A 70 -4.21 12.36 -3.70
C GLY A 70 -5.35 11.34 -3.86
N LEU A 71 -6.57 11.77 -3.53
CA LEU A 71 -7.78 10.93 -3.65
C LEU A 71 -8.05 10.43 -5.08
N LEU A 72 -7.58 11.15 -6.10
CA LEU A 72 -7.74 10.72 -7.49
C LEU A 72 -6.97 9.43 -7.79
N PHE A 73 -5.95 9.11 -7.00
CA PHE A 73 -5.20 7.87 -7.16
C PHE A 73 -6.10 6.64 -7.04
N ALA A 74 -6.99 6.59 -6.04
CA ALA A 74 -7.90 5.46 -5.86
C ALA A 74 -8.77 5.22 -7.10
N VAL A 75 -9.32 6.28 -7.69
CA VAL A 75 -10.12 6.18 -8.92
C VAL A 75 -9.26 5.70 -10.09
N ARG A 76 -8.07 6.28 -10.25
CA ARG A 76 -7.14 5.92 -11.33
C ARG A 76 -6.67 4.47 -11.24
N TYR A 77 -6.33 4.02 -10.05
CA TYR A 77 -5.93 2.65 -9.77
C TYR A 77 -7.06 1.70 -10.12
N LEU A 78 -8.29 1.94 -9.65
CA LEU A 78 -9.43 1.07 -9.92
C LEU A 78 -9.80 1.02 -11.41
N VAL A 79 -9.74 2.15 -12.12
CA VAL A 79 -9.96 2.18 -13.57
C VAL A 79 -8.89 1.39 -14.32
N GLU A 80 -7.63 1.49 -13.90
CA GLU A 80 -6.55 0.71 -14.50
C GLU A 80 -6.69 -0.77 -14.18
N GLU A 81 -6.94 -1.13 -12.92
CA GLU A 81 -7.13 -2.51 -12.46
C GLU A 81 -8.28 -3.20 -13.22
N SER A 82 -9.38 -2.47 -13.45
CA SER A 82 -10.51 -2.96 -14.25
C SER A 82 -10.13 -3.26 -15.71
N ARG A 83 -9.23 -2.47 -16.30
CA ARG A 83 -8.83 -2.60 -17.71
C ARG A 83 -7.67 -3.57 -17.91
N ARG A 84 -6.74 -3.60 -16.96
CA ARG A 84 -5.46 -4.31 -16.99
C ARG A 84 -5.15 -4.80 -15.56
N PRO A 85 -5.78 -5.90 -15.12
CA PRO A 85 -5.70 -6.34 -13.73
C PRO A 85 -4.33 -6.90 -13.32
N GLY A 86 -4.02 -6.79 -12.03
CA GLY A 86 -2.84 -7.36 -11.39
C GLY A 86 -1.53 -6.91 -12.04
N ALA A 87 -0.67 -7.86 -12.42
CA ALA A 87 0.64 -7.57 -13.02
C ALA A 87 0.60 -6.76 -14.34
N ARG A 88 -0.59 -6.53 -14.93
CA ARG A 88 -0.76 -5.67 -16.10
C ARG A 88 -1.09 -4.23 -15.74
N ASN A 89 -1.42 -3.95 -14.48
CA ASN A 89 -1.78 -2.63 -13.99
C ASN A 89 -0.52 -1.76 -13.99
N ARG A 90 -0.58 -0.60 -14.65
CA ARG A 90 0.59 0.29 -14.76
C ARG A 90 1.15 0.72 -13.40
N TYR A 91 0.29 0.87 -12.39
CA TYR A 91 0.69 1.32 -11.07
C TYR A 91 1.40 0.22 -10.28
N GLU A 92 1.00 -1.04 -10.49
CA GLU A 92 1.70 -2.24 -9.97
C GLU A 92 3.05 -2.44 -10.66
N ILE A 93 3.12 -2.19 -11.97
CA ILE A 93 4.37 -2.22 -12.74
C ILE A 93 5.35 -1.15 -12.23
N GLU A 94 4.86 0.08 -12.04
CA GLU A 94 5.66 1.18 -11.49
C GLU A 94 6.14 0.87 -10.07
N ALA A 95 5.31 0.21 -9.25
CA ALA A 95 5.66 -0.20 -7.89
C ALA A 95 6.63 -1.38 -7.83
N GLY A 96 6.96 -2.01 -8.96
CA GLY A 96 7.86 -3.15 -9.03
C GLY A 96 7.14 -4.45 -8.72
N LEU A 97 6.90 -5.25 -9.76
CA LEU A 97 6.13 -6.49 -9.70
C LEU A 97 6.77 -7.54 -8.78
N ASP A 98 8.08 -7.75 -8.90
CA ASP A 98 8.81 -8.73 -8.09
C ASP A 98 8.74 -8.39 -6.60
N ASP A 99 8.90 -7.10 -6.27
CA ASP A 99 8.81 -6.60 -4.90
C ASP A 99 7.38 -6.71 -4.34
N GLY A 100 6.37 -6.61 -5.20
CA GLY A 100 4.95 -6.84 -4.89
C GLY A 100 4.52 -8.32 -4.82
N GLY A 101 5.44 -9.26 -5.09
CA GLY A 101 5.16 -10.70 -5.07
C GLY A 101 4.50 -11.25 -6.33
N TYR A 102 4.55 -10.51 -7.44
CA TYR A 102 4.17 -11.00 -8.77
C TYR A 102 5.33 -11.76 -9.42
N THR A 103 5.87 -12.74 -8.71
CA THR A 103 6.86 -13.67 -9.26
C THR A 103 6.15 -14.70 -10.13
N ASN A 104 6.61 -14.85 -11.37
CA ASN A 104 6.09 -15.83 -12.34
C ASN A 104 6.43 -17.27 -11.92
#